data_AF-A0A1G0NHX9-F1
#
_entry.id   AF-A0A1G0NHX9-F1
#
_cell.length_a   1.000
_cell.length_b   1.000
_cell.length_c   1.000
_cell.angle_alpha   90.00
_cell.angle_beta   90.00
_cell.angle_gamma   90.00
#
_symmetry.space_group_name_H-M   'P 1'
#
loop_
_entity.id
_entity.type
_entity.pdbx_description
1 polymer ?
#
loop_
_entity_poly.entity_id
_entity_poly.type
_entity_poly.pdbx_seq_one_letter_code
_entity_poly.pdbx_strand_id
1 'polypeptide(L)'
;MNQQQIAALLLALTVSSSVHATDDDARAKGIKWLVQTQKGDGSFVGLQGLEVQSTSAAVEAMLAAGMTRSPQYARALTWLSNAPGGSLDSRAWQVAALAAAGRDAKAIAGMIRDERNTTVAKAGTLQYISGATYTTWGAYPGYGAGSLDTALGYGALRSAAVSYTNDTLDMTATALCIILPAQLASSPWSGAWPHALPQNGQPSHAATGSLAATAIMLFELKKQRQAARFQSISACGKSSPGTIDTAMTSAKTWLIAQANGDGGFAERNPQTTNLEASAPVTTAMAIRALALFAAEGDTAAGTAIANARTWLDAQQNTDGSWRGDPFVTARVVAALPAAAGAQLTDSDQDGLTDVVEQQLGTQTLVADAQSQLDPNANSVPGLTATSFSVAANLNEAFSYTVSASGGNGPFAFALLNGALPPGLTMAANGLISGSPSASGSYAFDYEVTDAASTKTLVIGRIDVAEVSLPSDGDVPLPAWALVALGAGLLGAMRRHSWRASA
;
A
#
# COMPACT_ATOMS: atom_id res chain seq x y z
N MET A 1 -32.48 -13.22 24.47
CA MET A 1 -31.89 -11.88 24.67
C MET A 1 -32.98 -10.94 25.15
N ASN A 2 -32.77 -10.27 26.30
CA ASN A 2 -33.72 -9.27 26.82
C ASN A 2 -33.65 -7.97 25.97
N GLN A 3 -34.72 -7.17 25.91
CA GLN A 3 -34.77 -5.88 25.20
C GLN A 3 -33.59 -4.96 25.52
N GLN A 4 -33.08 -4.95 26.75
CA GLN A 4 -31.87 -4.18 27.11
C GLN A 4 -30.60 -4.68 26.40
N GLN A 5 -30.46 -5.98 26.18
CA GLN A 5 -29.32 -6.55 25.44
C GLN A 5 -29.44 -6.29 23.93
N ILE A 6 -30.67 -6.25 23.39
CA ILE A 6 -30.93 -5.91 21.99
C ILE A 6 -30.62 -4.43 21.74
N ALA A 7 -31.05 -3.53 22.64
CA ALA A 7 -30.76 -2.10 22.56
C ALA A 7 -29.26 -1.80 22.69
N ALA A 8 -28.55 -2.48 23.60
CA ALA A 8 -27.10 -2.36 23.73
C ALA A 8 -26.35 -2.86 22.48
N LEU A 9 -26.80 -3.97 21.89
CA LEU A 9 -26.22 -4.52 20.66
C LEU A 9 -26.47 -3.60 19.45
N LEU A 10 -27.70 -3.08 19.30
CA LEU A 10 -28.06 -2.12 18.25
C LEU A 10 -27.26 -0.82 18.39
N LEU A 11 -27.11 -0.30 19.60
CA LEU A 11 -26.31 0.91 19.85
C LEU A 11 -24.83 0.68 19.52
N ALA A 12 -24.26 -0.46 19.94
CA ALA A 12 -22.89 -0.84 19.61
C ALA A 12 -22.67 -1.02 18.10
N LEU A 13 -23.64 -1.61 17.39
CA LEU A 13 -23.62 -1.74 15.92
C LEU A 13 -23.67 -0.36 15.24
N THR A 14 -24.54 0.55 15.70
CA THR A 14 -24.65 1.90 15.13
C THR A 14 -23.40 2.74 15.35
N VAL A 15 -22.80 2.69 16.55
CA VAL A 15 -21.55 3.39 16.86
C VAL A 15 -20.38 2.82 16.05
N SER A 16 -20.31 1.49 15.90
CA SER A 16 -19.30 0.85 15.07
C SER A 16 -19.44 1.27 13.59
N SER A 17 -20.67 1.31 13.06
CA SER A 17 -20.90 1.76 11.68
C SER A 17 -20.57 3.24 11.44
N SER A 18 -20.79 4.12 12.43
CA SER A 18 -20.48 5.55 12.29
C SER A 18 -18.98 5.82 12.39
N VAL A 19 -18.24 5.10 13.25
CA VAL A 19 -16.78 5.22 13.35
C VAL A 19 -16.10 4.69 12.08
N HIS A 20 -16.62 3.60 11.50
CA HIS A 20 -16.13 3.14 10.20
C HIS A 20 -16.38 4.16 9.08
N ALA A 21 -17.50 4.89 9.10
CA ALA A 21 -17.77 5.93 8.11
C ALA A 21 -16.82 7.13 8.20
N THR A 22 -16.38 7.52 9.41
CA THR A 22 -15.39 8.61 9.57
C THR A 22 -14.00 8.19 9.13
N ASP A 23 -13.55 7.00 9.54
CA ASP A 23 -12.30 6.39 9.09
C ASP A 23 -12.25 6.30 7.54
N ASP A 24 -13.37 5.94 6.92
CA ASP A 24 -13.52 5.81 5.48
C ASP A 24 -13.38 7.15 4.74
N ASP A 25 -14.07 8.20 5.20
CA ASP A 25 -13.96 9.55 4.64
C ASP A 25 -12.56 10.13 4.84
N ALA A 26 -11.96 9.96 6.02
CA ALA A 26 -10.60 10.39 6.31
C ALA A 26 -9.59 9.69 5.39
N ARG A 27 -9.74 8.37 5.17
CA ARG A 27 -8.91 7.62 4.23
C ARG A 27 -9.05 8.15 2.80
N ALA A 28 -10.28 8.36 2.31
CA ALA A 28 -10.53 8.84 0.95
C ALA A 28 -9.91 10.23 0.72
N LYS A 29 -10.04 11.16 1.68
CA LYS A 29 -9.40 12.49 1.64
C LYS A 29 -7.88 12.42 1.63
N GLY A 30 -7.29 11.57 2.46
CA GLY A 30 -5.84 11.36 2.50
C GLY A 30 -5.30 10.80 1.18
N ILE A 31 -6.02 9.86 0.58
CA ILE A 31 -5.69 9.28 -0.72
C ILE A 31 -5.80 10.31 -1.84
N LYS A 32 -6.89 11.07 -1.88
CA LYS A 32 -7.06 12.20 -2.81
C LYS A 32 -5.86 13.16 -2.71
N TRP A 33 -5.41 13.48 -1.50
CA TRP A 33 -4.25 14.34 -1.31
C TRP A 33 -2.95 13.71 -1.84
N LEU A 34 -2.75 12.40 -1.63
CA LEU A 34 -1.61 11.66 -2.20
C LEU A 34 -1.66 11.66 -3.74
N VAL A 35 -2.82 11.41 -4.35
CA VAL A 35 -2.99 11.48 -5.81
C VAL A 35 -2.54 12.85 -6.35
N GLN A 36 -2.97 13.94 -5.70
CA GLN A 36 -2.65 15.31 -6.12
C GLN A 36 -1.19 15.73 -5.87
N THR A 37 -0.48 15.05 -4.98
CA THR A 37 0.90 15.39 -4.59
C THR A 37 1.95 14.42 -5.10
N GLN A 38 1.53 13.36 -5.78
CA GLN A 38 2.43 12.43 -6.44
C GLN A 38 3.24 13.19 -7.50
N LYS A 39 4.56 13.06 -7.46
CA LYS A 39 5.42 13.60 -8.50
C LYS A 39 5.18 12.83 -9.79
N GLY A 40 5.35 13.46 -10.96
CA GLY A 40 5.18 12.71 -12.21
C GLY A 40 6.21 11.60 -12.41
N ASP A 41 7.30 11.54 -11.63
CA ASP A 41 8.17 10.36 -11.61
C ASP A 41 7.57 9.14 -10.86
N GLY A 42 6.37 9.28 -10.28
CA GLY A 42 5.69 8.28 -9.46
C GLY A 42 6.08 8.31 -7.99
N SER A 43 7.17 8.98 -7.63
CA SER A 43 7.63 9.08 -6.24
C SER A 43 6.83 10.09 -5.44
N PHE A 44 7.02 10.03 -4.13
CA PHE A 44 6.51 11.02 -3.20
C PHE A 44 7.66 11.80 -2.58
N VAL A 45 7.43 13.10 -2.38
CA VAL A 45 8.39 13.97 -1.67
C VAL A 45 8.66 13.40 -0.28
N GLY A 46 9.91 13.43 0.13
CA GLY A 46 10.36 13.20 1.50
C GLY A 46 11.51 14.16 1.83
N LEU A 47 12.00 14.13 3.07
CA LEU A 47 13.33 14.69 3.36
C LEU A 47 14.35 14.02 2.44
N GLN A 48 15.38 14.75 2.03
CA GLN A 48 16.42 14.23 1.14
C GLN A 48 16.96 12.89 1.66
N GLY A 49 16.85 11.83 0.85
CA GLY A 49 17.23 10.46 1.21
C GLY A 49 16.14 9.60 1.85
N LEU A 50 14.92 10.12 2.02
CA LEU A 50 13.74 9.40 2.53
C LEU A 50 12.64 9.18 1.48
N GLU A 51 12.95 9.38 0.20
CA GLU A 51 11.99 9.22 -0.91
C GLU A 51 11.51 7.76 -1.01
N VAL A 52 12.39 6.79 -0.71
CA VAL A 52 12.05 5.37 -0.67
C VAL A 52 11.03 5.09 0.42
N GLN A 53 11.23 5.61 1.63
CA GLN A 53 10.32 5.41 2.75
C GLN A 53 8.97 6.09 2.50
N SER A 54 8.99 7.31 1.94
CA SER A 54 7.79 8.09 1.61
C SER A 54 6.96 7.38 0.54
N THR A 55 7.62 6.91 -0.52
CA THR A 55 6.95 6.17 -1.60
C THR A 55 6.49 4.78 -1.14
N SER A 56 7.27 4.07 -0.31
CA SER A 56 6.85 2.80 0.29
C SER A 56 5.58 2.95 1.13
N ALA A 57 5.52 4.01 1.94
CA ALA A 57 4.33 4.32 2.74
C ALA A 57 3.12 4.64 1.85
N ALA A 58 3.32 5.44 0.79
CA ALA A 58 2.26 5.77 -0.16
C ALA A 58 1.72 4.54 -0.89
N VAL A 59 2.58 3.60 -1.28
CA VAL A 59 2.18 2.30 -1.84
C VAL A 59 1.32 1.51 -0.84
N GLU A 60 1.75 1.39 0.42
CA GLU A 60 0.94 0.72 1.46
C GLU A 60 -0.43 1.41 1.65
N ALA A 61 -0.47 2.74 1.62
CA ALA A 61 -1.69 3.54 1.74
C ALA A 61 -2.65 3.34 0.56
N MET A 62 -2.15 3.44 -0.68
CA MET A 62 -2.93 3.21 -1.90
C MET A 62 -3.46 1.78 -1.98
N LEU A 63 -2.66 0.79 -1.56
CA LEU A 63 -3.10 -0.59 -1.43
C LEU A 63 -4.24 -0.72 -0.41
N ALA A 64 -4.11 -0.09 0.76
CA ALA A 64 -5.16 -0.07 1.79
C ALA A 64 -6.45 0.63 1.32
N ALA A 65 -6.35 1.52 0.32
CA ALA A 65 -7.49 2.20 -0.28
C ALA A 65 -8.12 1.47 -1.47
N GLY A 66 -7.57 0.33 -1.90
CA GLY A 66 -8.11 -0.45 -3.01
C GLY A 66 -7.65 0.01 -4.40
N MET A 67 -6.70 0.94 -4.50
CA MET A 67 -6.29 1.57 -5.77
C MET A 67 -5.37 0.71 -6.65
N THR A 68 -5.45 -0.62 -6.52
CA THR A 68 -4.46 -1.55 -7.11
C THR A 68 -4.37 -1.52 -8.63
N ARG A 69 -5.39 -0.98 -9.30
CA ARG A 69 -5.45 -0.81 -10.77
C ARG A 69 -5.17 0.62 -11.23
N SER A 70 -4.96 1.55 -10.29
CA SER A 70 -4.84 2.97 -10.63
C SER A 70 -3.47 3.29 -11.24
N PRO A 71 -3.41 4.25 -12.18
CA PRO A 71 -2.15 4.67 -12.78
C PRO A 71 -1.21 5.33 -11.77
N GLN A 72 -1.73 5.93 -10.69
CA GLN A 72 -0.96 6.46 -9.58
C GLN A 72 -0.21 5.35 -8.84
N TYR A 73 -0.92 4.27 -8.51
CA TYR A 73 -0.35 3.13 -7.80
C TYR A 73 0.72 2.41 -8.62
N ALA A 74 0.45 2.20 -9.91
CA ALA A 74 1.41 1.59 -10.83
C ALA A 74 2.71 2.41 -10.93
N ARG A 75 2.61 3.75 -11.05
CA ARG A 75 3.79 4.64 -11.11
C ARG A 75 4.60 4.63 -9.80
N ALA A 76 3.94 4.61 -8.65
CA ALA A 76 4.60 4.51 -7.36
C ALA A 76 5.37 3.19 -7.22
N LEU A 77 4.75 2.06 -7.59
CA LEU A 77 5.39 0.75 -7.58
C LEU A 77 6.57 0.65 -8.54
N THR A 78 6.44 1.24 -9.71
CA THR A 78 7.52 1.35 -10.70
C THR A 78 8.72 2.08 -10.14
N TRP A 79 8.50 3.29 -9.66
CA TRP A 79 9.56 4.10 -9.11
C TRP A 79 10.24 3.33 -7.97
N LEU A 80 9.42 2.75 -7.07
CA LEU A 80 9.90 2.01 -5.92
C LEU A 80 10.68 0.76 -6.32
N SER A 81 10.36 0.08 -7.42
CA SER A 81 11.09 -1.11 -7.90
C SER A 81 12.51 -0.79 -8.38
N ASN A 82 12.77 0.45 -8.83
CA ASN A 82 14.07 0.89 -9.34
C ASN A 82 14.80 1.86 -8.40
N ALA A 83 14.14 2.28 -7.32
CA ALA A 83 14.71 3.27 -6.42
C ALA A 83 16.02 2.75 -5.79
N PRO A 84 17.08 3.58 -5.76
CA PRO A 84 18.32 3.21 -5.11
C PRO A 84 18.11 3.16 -3.59
N GLY A 85 17.93 1.96 -3.03
CA GLY A 85 17.86 1.78 -1.59
C GLY A 85 19.24 1.97 -0.97
N GLY A 86 19.50 3.12 -0.34
CA GLY A 86 20.82 3.47 0.21
C GLY A 86 21.14 2.86 1.58
N SER A 87 20.13 2.68 2.43
CA SER A 87 20.24 2.08 3.77
C SER A 87 19.48 0.77 3.89
N LEU A 88 19.80 -0.02 4.90
CA LEU A 88 19.02 -1.21 5.26
C LEU A 88 17.54 -0.88 5.43
N ASP A 89 17.24 0.18 6.19
CA ASP A 89 15.87 0.62 6.46
C ASP A 89 15.12 0.91 5.16
N SER A 90 15.75 1.67 4.25
CA SER A 90 15.13 2.01 2.97
C SER A 90 14.80 0.76 2.16
N ARG A 91 15.75 -0.20 2.06
CA ARG A 91 15.55 -1.48 1.37
C ARG A 91 14.51 -2.36 2.06
N ALA A 92 14.45 -2.35 3.39
CA ALA A 92 13.48 -3.14 4.15
C ALA A 92 12.05 -2.64 3.93
N TRP A 93 11.84 -1.32 3.95
CA TRP A 93 10.55 -0.71 3.63
C TRP A 93 10.15 -0.93 2.17
N GLN A 94 11.11 -0.79 1.25
CA GLN A 94 10.94 -1.07 -0.17
C GLN A 94 10.48 -2.52 -0.39
N VAL A 95 11.18 -3.49 0.21
CA VAL A 95 10.82 -4.91 0.14
C VAL A 95 9.43 -5.17 0.73
N ALA A 96 9.11 -4.60 1.89
CA ALA A 96 7.82 -4.81 2.53
C ALA A 96 6.66 -4.28 1.67
N ALA A 97 6.79 -3.08 1.10
CA ALA A 97 5.77 -2.49 0.24
C ALA A 97 5.61 -3.24 -1.09
N LEU A 98 6.72 -3.60 -1.75
CA LEU A 98 6.69 -4.39 -2.99
C LEU A 98 6.06 -5.77 -2.75
N ALA A 99 6.45 -6.46 -1.68
CA ALA A 99 5.89 -7.77 -1.34
C ALA A 99 4.40 -7.69 -0.98
N ALA A 100 3.97 -6.67 -0.24
CA ALA A 100 2.55 -6.42 0.07
C ALA A 100 1.73 -6.17 -1.21
N ALA A 101 2.33 -5.53 -2.21
CA ALA A 101 1.76 -5.32 -3.53
C ALA A 101 1.82 -6.55 -4.46
N GLY A 102 2.30 -7.70 -3.98
CA GLY A 102 2.45 -8.91 -4.78
C GLY A 102 3.59 -8.86 -5.81
N ARG A 103 4.52 -7.91 -5.68
CA ARG A 103 5.68 -7.77 -6.57
C ARG A 103 6.86 -8.59 -6.06
N ASP A 104 7.67 -9.12 -6.98
CA ASP A 104 8.89 -9.84 -6.61
C ASP A 104 9.92 -8.87 -6.02
N ALA A 105 10.21 -9.06 -4.73
CA ALA A 105 11.20 -8.29 -3.98
C ALA A 105 12.42 -9.13 -3.57
N LYS A 106 12.56 -10.36 -4.12
CA LYS A 106 13.62 -11.31 -3.71
C LYS A 106 15.02 -10.83 -4.00
N ALA A 107 15.23 -10.09 -5.09
CA ALA A 107 16.55 -9.54 -5.41
C ALA A 107 17.03 -8.57 -4.33
N ILE A 108 16.18 -7.60 -3.94
CA ILE A 108 16.49 -6.61 -2.91
C ILE A 108 16.63 -7.28 -1.54
N ALA A 109 15.73 -8.20 -1.20
CA ALA A 109 15.82 -8.99 0.03
C ALA A 109 17.07 -9.88 0.06
N GLY A 110 17.53 -10.39 -1.08
CA GLY A 110 18.78 -11.10 -1.24
C GLY A 110 20.01 -10.24 -0.96
N MET A 111 19.99 -8.97 -1.40
CA MET A 111 21.03 -8.00 -1.03
C MET A 111 21.06 -7.77 0.48
N ILE A 112 19.89 -7.53 1.09
CA ILE A 112 19.78 -7.42 2.56
C ILE A 112 20.36 -8.67 3.21
N ARG A 113 19.96 -9.87 2.78
CA ARG A 113 20.51 -11.13 3.28
C ARG A 113 22.04 -11.11 3.21
N ASP A 114 22.63 -10.77 2.09
CA ASP A 114 24.08 -10.89 1.88
C ASP A 114 24.90 -9.82 2.63
N GLU A 115 24.28 -8.71 2.99
CA GLU A 115 24.88 -7.65 3.82
C GLU A 115 24.80 -7.93 5.33
N ARG A 116 24.22 -9.07 5.73
CA ARG A 116 24.08 -9.45 7.14
C ARG A 116 25.44 -9.58 7.84
N ASN A 117 25.53 -9.05 9.05
CA ASN A 117 26.62 -9.36 9.96
C ASN A 117 26.42 -10.79 10.48
N THR A 118 27.37 -11.66 10.16
CA THR A 118 27.43 -13.05 10.63
C THR A 118 28.29 -13.21 11.89
N THR A 119 28.85 -12.11 12.40
CA THR A 119 29.61 -12.05 13.65
C THR A 119 29.15 -10.86 14.48
N VAL A 120 28.82 -11.07 15.77
CA VAL A 120 28.39 -10.01 16.69
C VAL A 120 29.51 -9.72 17.69
N ALA A 121 29.94 -8.45 17.78
CA ALA A 121 30.82 -7.99 18.85
C ALA A 121 29.98 -7.58 20.08
N LYS A 122 30.25 -8.18 21.24
CA LYS A 122 29.58 -7.82 22.50
C LYS A 122 30.63 -7.30 23.47
N ALA A 123 30.48 -6.05 23.94
CA ALA A 123 31.34 -5.43 24.95
C ALA A 123 32.86 -5.57 24.65
N GLY A 124 33.29 -5.28 23.41
CA GLY A 124 34.70 -5.34 23.02
C GLY A 124 35.27 -6.75 22.78
N THR A 125 34.45 -7.80 22.84
CA THR A 125 34.86 -9.18 22.52
C THR A 125 34.01 -9.71 21.37
N LEU A 126 34.63 -10.29 20.34
CA LEU A 126 33.94 -11.06 19.30
C LEU A 126 33.43 -12.35 19.94
N GLN A 127 32.11 -12.47 20.16
CA GLN A 127 31.55 -13.66 20.79
C GLN A 127 30.99 -14.59 19.71
N TYR A 128 31.80 -15.58 19.33
CA TYR A 128 31.33 -16.77 18.62
C TYR A 128 30.67 -17.69 19.64
N ILE A 129 29.34 -17.75 19.69
CA ILE A 129 28.68 -18.84 20.39
C ILE A 129 28.78 -20.04 19.47
N SER A 130 29.55 -21.05 19.87
CA SER A 130 29.85 -22.21 19.04
C SER A 130 28.56 -22.87 18.55
N GLY A 131 28.36 -22.90 17.23
CA GLY A 131 27.29 -23.66 16.56
C GLY A 131 26.02 -22.89 16.18
N ALA A 132 25.87 -21.60 16.54
CA ALA A 132 24.77 -20.75 16.07
C ALA A 132 25.33 -19.42 15.53
N THR A 133 25.13 -19.16 14.23
CA THR A 133 25.59 -17.90 13.62
C THR A 133 24.47 -16.89 13.79
N TYR A 134 24.57 -15.99 14.77
CA TYR A 134 23.60 -14.89 14.89
C TYR A 134 23.66 -14.03 13.63
N THR A 135 22.51 -13.77 13.01
CA THR A 135 22.41 -12.89 11.84
C THR A 135 21.81 -11.57 12.26
N THR A 136 22.58 -10.51 12.11
CA THR A 136 22.20 -9.16 12.54
C THR A 136 22.49 -8.17 11.42
N TRP A 137 21.89 -6.99 11.51
CA TRP A 137 22.13 -5.92 10.55
C TRP A 137 22.37 -4.61 11.27
N GLY A 138 23.12 -3.71 10.62
CA GLY A 138 23.19 -2.29 10.97
C GLY A 138 22.61 -1.45 9.83
N ALA A 139 22.51 -0.14 10.05
CA ALA A 139 21.90 0.80 9.11
C ALA A 139 22.50 0.76 7.68
N TYR A 140 23.77 0.38 7.56
CA TYR A 140 24.48 0.23 6.28
C TYR A 140 25.33 -1.05 6.26
N PRO A 141 25.71 -1.55 5.07
CA PRO A 141 26.61 -2.68 4.95
C PRO A 141 27.91 -2.45 5.71
N GLY A 142 28.31 -3.42 6.55
CA GLY A 142 29.51 -3.34 7.38
C GLY A 142 29.39 -2.51 8.66
N TYR A 143 28.25 -1.85 8.92
CA TYR A 143 28.01 -1.15 10.18
C TYR A 143 27.61 -2.13 11.28
N GLY A 144 27.88 -1.74 12.54
CA GLY A 144 27.59 -2.57 13.71
C GLY A 144 26.10 -2.91 13.85
N ALA A 145 25.82 -4.05 14.48
CA ALA A 145 24.46 -4.56 14.67
C ALA A 145 23.57 -3.61 15.47
N GLY A 146 22.38 -3.31 14.95
CA GLY A 146 21.28 -2.63 15.62
C GLY A 146 20.08 -3.58 15.80
N SER A 147 19.36 -3.47 16.91
CA SER A 147 18.16 -4.30 17.16
C SER A 147 17.07 -3.99 16.14
N LEU A 148 16.82 -2.70 15.86
CA LEU A 148 15.82 -2.24 14.91
C LEU A 148 16.14 -2.65 13.48
N ASP A 149 17.36 -2.35 13.05
CA ASP A 149 17.90 -2.80 11.77
C ASP A 149 17.74 -4.30 11.60
N THR A 150 18.10 -5.08 12.63
CA THR A 150 17.99 -6.54 12.59
C THR A 150 16.54 -7.01 12.42
N ALA A 151 15.58 -6.39 13.09
CA ALA A 151 14.17 -6.72 12.88
C ALA A 151 13.68 -6.33 11.49
N LEU A 152 14.03 -5.14 11.01
CA LEU A 152 13.69 -4.71 9.65
C LEU A 152 14.29 -5.65 8.61
N GLY A 153 15.53 -6.10 8.79
CA GLY A 153 16.19 -7.12 7.97
C GLY A 153 15.40 -8.42 7.92
N TYR A 154 15.07 -9.01 9.08
CA TYR A 154 14.25 -10.22 9.13
C TYR A 154 12.84 -10.02 8.58
N GLY A 155 12.26 -8.82 8.76
CA GLY A 155 10.96 -8.45 8.20
C GLY A 155 10.97 -8.39 6.69
N ALA A 156 12.05 -7.87 6.10
CA ALA A 156 12.25 -7.87 4.66
C ALA A 156 12.37 -9.30 4.11
N LEU A 157 13.20 -10.14 4.73
CA LEU A 157 13.36 -11.55 4.33
C LEU A 157 12.05 -12.31 4.43
N ARG A 158 11.30 -12.14 5.53
CA ARG A 158 9.97 -12.72 5.72
C ARG A 158 9.00 -12.29 4.62
N SER A 159 8.94 -10.99 4.35
CA SER A 159 7.95 -10.42 3.42
C SER A 159 8.24 -10.86 1.98
N ALA A 160 9.50 -10.94 1.57
CA ALA A 160 9.90 -11.45 0.26
C ALA A 160 9.93 -12.99 0.15
N ALA A 161 9.61 -13.71 1.23
CA ALA A 161 9.74 -15.17 1.33
C ALA A 161 11.15 -15.68 0.95
N VAL A 162 12.19 -14.94 1.35
CA VAL A 162 13.59 -15.34 1.20
C VAL A 162 14.01 -16.14 2.44
N SER A 163 14.56 -17.33 2.21
CA SER A 163 15.14 -18.18 3.24
C SER A 163 16.55 -18.64 2.85
N TYR A 164 17.31 -19.13 3.83
CA TYR A 164 18.65 -19.67 3.65
C TYR A 164 18.91 -20.76 4.70
N THR A 165 20.04 -21.46 4.59
CA THR A 165 20.42 -22.50 5.57
C THR A 165 20.42 -21.94 6.98
N ASN A 166 19.72 -22.60 7.90
CA ASN A 166 19.52 -22.19 9.30
C ASN A 166 18.77 -20.88 9.53
N ASP A 167 18.17 -20.24 8.51
CA ASP A 167 17.48 -18.95 8.62
C ASP A 167 16.55 -18.82 9.85
N THR A 168 15.64 -19.78 10.04
CA THR A 168 14.71 -19.76 11.18
C THR A 168 15.40 -20.04 12.52
N LEU A 169 16.46 -20.84 12.52
CA LEU A 169 17.27 -21.11 13.71
C LEU A 169 18.08 -19.86 14.11
N ASP A 170 18.76 -19.23 13.15
CA ASP A 170 19.55 -18.02 13.34
C ASP A 170 18.65 -16.86 13.79
N MET A 171 17.46 -16.71 13.18
CA MET A 171 16.45 -15.75 13.60
C MET A 171 15.97 -15.99 15.02
N THR A 172 15.61 -17.24 15.36
CA THR A 172 15.13 -17.58 16.70
C THR A 172 16.22 -17.36 17.75
N ALA A 173 17.46 -17.77 17.46
CA ALA A 173 18.60 -17.57 18.33
C ALA A 173 18.90 -16.07 18.51
N THR A 174 18.85 -15.27 17.44
CA THR A 174 19.03 -13.81 17.49
C THR A 174 17.93 -13.14 18.30
N ALA A 175 16.68 -13.57 18.16
CA ALA A 175 15.59 -13.09 19.00
C ALA A 175 15.89 -13.32 20.50
N LEU A 176 16.23 -14.55 20.89
CA LEU A 176 16.49 -14.92 22.29
C LEU A 176 17.76 -14.28 22.89
N CYS A 177 18.81 -14.14 22.08
CA CYS A 177 20.15 -13.77 22.55
C CYS A 177 20.53 -12.30 22.32
N ILE A 178 19.86 -11.60 21.40
CA ILE A 178 20.17 -10.21 21.05
C ILE A 178 18.95 -9.30 21.26
N ILE A 179 17.80 -9.63 20.66
CA ILE A 179 16.62 -8.76 20.72
C ILE A 179 16.02 -8.74 22.12
N LEU A 180 15.74 -9.90 22.72
CA LEU A 180 15.11 -9.95 24.05
C LEU A 180 15.97 -9.33 25.15
N PRO A 181 17.31 -9.54 25.20
CA PRO A 181 18.16 -8.85 26.18
C PRO A 181 18.21 -7.33 26.04
N ALA A 182 17.85 -6.78 24.88
CA ALA A 182 17.75 -5.34 24.67
C ALA A 182 16.45 -4.74 25.22
N GLN A 183 15.46 -5.57 25.56
CA GLN A 183 14.23 -5.09 26.18
C GLN A 183 14.53 -4.59 27.59
N LEU A 184 14.07 -3.39 27.90
CA LEU A 184 14.26 -2.78 29.20
C LEU A 184 13.42 -3.52 30.24
N ALA A 185 14.04 -3.85 31.37
CA ALA A 185 13.40 -4.62 32.45
C ALA A 185 13.05 -3.75 33.68
N SER A 186 13.57 -2.53 33.75
CA SER A 186 13.38 -1.62 34.89
C SER A 186 12.30 -0.58 34.62
N SER A 187 11.47 -0.34 35.63
CA SER A 187 10.52 0.79 35.64
C SER A 187 11.24 2.14 35.49
N PRO A 188 10.67 3.14 34.78
CA PRO A 188 9.35 3.16 34.15
C PRO A 188 9.31 2.59 32.72
N TRP A 189 10.41 2.04 32.22
CA TRP A 189 10.57 1.61 30.83
C TRP A 189 10.41 0.11 30.61
N SER A 190 9.94 -0.61 31.63
CA SER A 190 9.80 -2.06 31.59
C SER A 190 8.91 -2.49 30.42
N GLY A 191 9.45 -3.33 29.54
CA GLY A 191 8.79 -3.83 28.33
C GLY A 191 9.15 -3.08 27.04
N ALA A 192 9.79 -1.92 27.12
CA ALA A 192 10.18 -1.14 25.94
C ALA A 192 11.51 -1.59 25.32
N TRP A 193 11.71 -1.31 24.04
CA TRP A 193 13.04 -1.34 23.40
C TRP A 193 13.58 0.08 23.21
N PRO A 194 14.89 0.28 23.39
CA PRO A 194 15.53 1.56 23.09
C PRO A 194 15.78 1.72 21.59
N HIS A 195 16.00 2.96 21.16
CA HIS A 195 16.41 3.27 19.78
C HIS A 195 17.77 2.66 19.43
N ALA A 196 18.70 2.63 20.38
CA ALA A 196 20.02 2.06 20.19
C ALA A 196 20.37 1.11 21.33
N LEU A 197 21.15 0.07 21.01
CA LEU A 197 21.75 -0.77 22.05
C LEU A 197 22.73 0.07 22.88
N PRO A 198 22.76 -0.09 24.22
CA PRO A 198 23.70 0.65 25.06
C PRO A 198 25.16 0.38 24.66
N GLN A 199 25.91 1.44 24.32
CA GLN A 199 27.36 1.37 24.09
C GLN A 199 28.12 2.34 25.00
N ASN A 200 29.41 2.05 25.25
CA ASN A 200 30.28 2.94 26.02
C ASN A 200 30.39 4.32 25.36
N GLY A 201 30.21 5.38 26.15
CA GLY A 201 30.29 6.77 25.68
C GLY A 201 29.06 7.27 24.92
N GLN A 202 28.01 6.46 24.76
CA GLN A 202 26.74 6.96 24.24
C GLN A 202 26.00 7.80 25.30
N PRO A 203 25.23 8.82 24.88
CA PRO A 203 24.37 9.55 25.80
C PRO A 203 23.38 8.60 26.50
N SER A 204 23.18 8.76 27.80
CA SER A 204 22.31 7.87 28.61
C SER A 204 20.88 7.78 28.09
N HIS A 205 20.39 8.83 27.43
CA HIS A 205 19.07 8.88 26.83
C HIS A 205 18.93 8.06 25.53
N ALA A 206 20.02 7.67 24.87
CA ALA A 206 19.96 6.78 23.71
C ALA A 206 19.52 5.35 24.10
N ALA A 207 19.61 5.01 25.39
CA ALA A 207 19.25 3.73 25.97
C ALA A 207 17.87 3.73 26.66
N THR A 208 17.09 4.81 26.59
CA THR A 208 15.72 4.85 27.13
C THR A 208 14.72 4.21 26.17
N GLY A 209 13.57 3.77 26.70
CA GLY A 209 12.53 3.15 25.89
C GLY A 209 11.97 4.11 24.84
N SER A 210 11.78 3.61 23.61
CA SER A 210 11.21 4.36 22.49
C SER A 210 9.93 3.68 22.01
N LEU A 211 8.93 4.50 21.69
CA LEU A 211 7.69 4.07 21.06
C LEU A 211 7.96 3.50 19.67
N ALA A 212 8.65 4.23 18.80
CA ALA A 212 8.93 3.82 17.44
C ALA A 212 9.71 2.51 17.41
N ALA A 213 10.73 2.39 18.26
CA ALA A 213 11.53 1.19 18.38
C ALA A 213 10.68 0.00 18.83
N THR A 214 9.91 0.19 19.89
CA THR A 214 9.03 -0.85 20.45
C THR A 214 7.95 -1.27 19.47
N ALA A 215 7.34 -0.33 18.74
CA ALA A 215 6.29 -0.62 17.76
C ALA A 215 6.81 -1.44 16.57
N ILE A 216 7.96 -1.08 16.00
CA ILE A 216 8.60 -1.86 14.92
C ILE A 216 8.95 -3.26 15.41
N MET A 217 9.57 -3.36 16.58
CA MET A 217 10.00 -4.63 17.13
C MET A 217 8.81 -5.55 17.45
N LEU A 218 7.79 -4.99 18.08
CA LEU A 218 6.56 -5.70 18.42
C LEU A 218 5.83 -6.18 17.16
N PHE A 219 5.70 -5.32 16.14
CA PHE A 219 5.11 -5.69 14.86
C PHE A 219 5.87 -6.86 14.22
N GLU A 220 7.19 -6.78 14.17
CA GLU A 220 8.00 -7.80 13.51
C GLU A 220 7.97 -9.13 14.26
N LEU A 221 8.22 -9.14 15.57
CA LEU A 221 8.14 -10.36 16.36
C LEU A 221 6.75 -11.02 16.21
N LYS A 222 5.68 -10.22 16.21
CA LYS A 222 4.32 -10.74 16.05
C LYS A 222 4.09 -11.34 14.67
N LYS A 223 4.56 -10.70 13.60
CA LYS A 223 4.50 -11.25 12.24
C LYS A 223 5.32 -12.52 12.08
N GLN A 224 6.52 -12.60 12.65
CA GLN A 224 7.33 -13.84 12.67
C GLN A 224 6.61 -14.96 13.42
N ARG A 225 5.95 -14.63 14.54
CA ARG A 225 5.15 -15.56 15.33
C ARG A 225 3.94 -16.10 14.56
N GLN A 226 3.21 -15.23 13.85
CA GLN A 226 2.07 -15.59 13.00
C GLN A 226 2.48 -16.44 11.80
N ALA A 227 3.68 -16.20 11.25
CA ALA A 227 4.28 -17.00 10.19
C ALA A 227 4.91 -18.32 10.69
N ALA A 228 4.77 -18.66 11.97
CA ALA A 228 5.36 -19.84 12.61
C ALA A 228 6.88 -19.99 12.39
N ARG A 229 7.61 -18.87 12.29
CA ARG A 229 9.07 -18.88 12.01
C ARG A 229 9.95 -19.06 13.25
N PHE A 230 9.38 -18.93 14.45
CA PHE A 230 10.11 -19.19 15.69
C PHE A 230 10.19 -20.69 16.00
N GLN A 231 11.41 -21.25 15.97
CA GLN A 231 11.65 -22.63 16.33
C GLN A 231 11.52 -22.84 17.86
N SER A 232 11.19 -24.06 18.27
CA SER A 232 11.16 -24.45 19.68
C SER A 232 12.57 -24.80 20.16
N ILE A 233 13.31 -23.78 20.61
CA ILE A 233 14.68 -23.92 21.11
C ILE A 233 14.89 -23.13 22.41
N SER A 234 15.92 -23.50 23.15
CA SER A 234 16.42 -22.75 24.31
C SER A 234 17.82 -22.22 24.03
N ALA A 235 18.02 -20.91 24.23
CA ALA A 235 19.31 -20.25 24.05
C ALA A 235 19.41 -19.04 24.98
N CYS A 236 20.61 -18.73 25.46
CA CYS A 236 20.88 -17.56 26.31
C CYS A 236 19.93 -17.43 27.53
N GLY A 237 19.62 -18.57 28.15
CA GLY A 237 18.72 -18.67 29.32
C GLY A 237 17.24 -18.40 29.03
N LYS A 238 16.83 -18.38 27.75
CA LYS A 238 15.44 -18.13 27.32
C LYS A 238 14.95 -19.25 26.40
N SER A 239 13.64 -19.45 26.36
CA SER A 239 12.98 -20.46 25.52
C SER A 239 12.01 -19.82 24.52
N SER A 240 12.01 -20.32 23.29
CA SER A 240 11.07 -19.92 22.24
C SER A 240 9.97 -20.98 22.07
N PRO A 241 8.72 -20.60 21.74
CA PRO A 241 8.25 -19.22 21.57
C PRO A 241 7.85 -18.53 22.89
N GLY A 242 7.75 -19.26 24.00
CA GLY A 242 7.14 -18.75 25.24
C GLY A 242 7.75 -17.46 25.79
N THR A 243 9.08 -17.34 25.84
CA THR A 243 9.74 -16.11 26.33
C THR A 243 9.52 -14.94 25.36
N ILE A 244 9.41 -15.21 24.06
CA ILE A 244 9.12 -14.19 23.04
C ILE A 244 7.67 -13.71 23.20
N ASP A 245 6.72 -14.63 23.42
CA ASP A 245 5.31 -14.30 23.66
C ASP A 245 5.14 -13.46 24.95
N THR A 246 5.89 -13.77 26.02
CA THR A 246 5.95 -12.94 27.23
C THR A 246 6.51 -11.54 26.94
N ALA A 247 7.63 -11.45 26.23
CA ALA A 247 8.25 -10.16 25.90
C ALA A 247 7.32 -9.28 25.05
N MET A 248 6.64 -9.86 24.06
CA MET A 248 5.63 -9.15 23.25
C MET A 248 4.45 -8.67 24.10
N THR A 249 4.02 -9.46 25.08
CA THR A 249 2.93 -9.06 26.00
C THR A 249 3.33 -7.85 26.83
N SER A 250 4.53 -7.86 27.44
CA SER A 250 5.06 -6.72 28.20
C SER A 250 5.22 -5.47 27.33
N ALA A 251 5.73 -5.63 26.10
CA ALA A 251 5.90 -4.53 25.16
C ALA A 251 4.58 -3.90 24.72
N LYS A 252 3.56 -4.72 24.44
CA LYS A 252 2.20 -4.24 24.14
C LYS A 252 1.63 -3.44 25.30
N THR A 253 1.76 -3.93 26.53
CA THR A 253 1.29 -3.20 27.73
C THR A 253 2.01 -1.87 27.89
N TRP A 254 3.33 -1.85 27.71
CA TRP A 254 4.10 -0.60 27.77
C TRP A 254 3.72 0.37 26.64
N LEU A 255 3.52 -0.14 25.42
CA LEU A 255 3.15 0.65 24.25
C LEU A 255 1.80 1.34 24.45
N ILE A 256 0.78 0.61 24.93
CA ILE A 256 -0.55 1.17 25.27
C ILE A 256 -0.43 2.29 26.31
N ALA A 257 0.50 2.17 27.27
CA ALA A 257 0.75 3.21 28.28
C ALA A 257 1.46 4.47 27.75
N GLN A 258 1.81 4.52 26.45
CA GLN A 258 2.32 5.72 25.79
C GLN A 258 1.23 6.58 25.15
N ALA A 259 -0.04 6.17 25.24
CA ALA A 259 -1.15 7.03 24.85
C ALA A 259 -1.27 8.21 25.83
N ASN A 260 -1.41 9.42 25.28
CA ASN A 260 -1.80 10.60 26.03
C ASN A 260 -3.28 10.55 26.39
N GLY A 261 -3.71 11.45 27.29
CA GLY A 261 -5.12 11.59 27.66
C GLY A 261 -6.06 12.00 26.50
N ASP A 262 -5.50 12.44 25.37
CA ASP A 262 -6.23 12.75 24.14
C ASP A 262 -6.45 11.54 23.22
N GLY A 263 -5.90 10.37 23.57
CA GLY A 263 -5.98 9.13 22.79
C GLY A 263 -4.88 8.97 21.73
N GLY A 264 -4.16 10.05 21.40
CA GLY A 264 -3.00 9.99 20.53
C GLY A 264 -1.77 9.42 21.25
N PHE A 265 -0.79 8.96 20.49
CA PHE A 265 0.45 8.40 21.04
C PHE A 265 1.62 9.35 20.78
N ALA A 266 2.57 9.35 21.71
CA ALA A 266 3.77 10.17 21.63
C ALA A 266 5.02 9.38 22.04
N GLU A 267 6.16 9.85 21.58
CA GLU A 267 7.44 9.50 22.19
C GLU A 267 7.56 10.14 23.57
N ARG A 268 8.50 9.63 24.36
CA ARG A 268 8.91 10.31 25.59
C ARG A 268 10.17 11.09 25.35
N ASN A 269 10.22 12.28 25.94
CA ASN A 269 11.36 13.14 25.82
C ASN A 269 12.60 12.44 26.41
N PRO A 270 13.70 12.31 25.63
CA PRO A 270 14.85 11.52 26.03
C PRO A 270 15.54 12.03 27.30
N GLN A 271 15.46 13.34 27.58
CA GLN A 271 16.13 13.97 28.72
C GLN A 271 15.23 14.08 29.95
N THR A 272 13.96 14.43 29.75
CA THR A 272 13.01 14.70 30.85
C THR A 272 12.11 13.52 31.19
N THR A 273 12.06 12.49 30.34
CA THR A 273 11.18 11.30 30.45
C THR A 273 9.67 11.57 30.35
N ASN A 274 9.30 12.85 30.25
CA ASN A 274 7.92 13.28 30.07
C ASN A 274 7.38 12.80 28.73
N LEU A 275 6.11 12.42 28.72
CA LEU A 275 5.41 12.10 27.49
C LEU A 275 5.27 13.39 26.66
N GLU A 276 5.67 13.32 25.38
CA GLU A 276 5.58 14.45 24.48
C GLU A 276 4.14 14.63 23.97
N ALA A 277 3.92 15.68 23.18
CA ALA A 277 2.63 15.86 22.51
C ALA A 277 2.39 14.73 21.51
N SER A 278 1.13 14.27 21.44
CA SER A 278 0.70 13.25 20.48
C SER A 278 1.06 13.64 19.04
N ALA A 279 1.58 12.68 18.27
CA ALA A 279 2.00 12.91 16.89
C ALA A 279 1.37 11.87 15.93
N PRO A 280 1.04 12.24 14.68
CA PRO A 280 0.39 11.31 13.75
C PRO A 280 1.21 10.06 13.43
N VAL A 281 2.52 10.19 13.21
CA VAL A 281 3.38 9.03 12.85
C VAL A 281 3.51 8.04 14.00
N THR A 282 3.78 8.51 15.22
CA THR A 282 3.87 7.64 16.41
C THR A 282 2.54 6.95 16.68
N THR A 283 1.43 7.66 16.52
CA THR A 283 0.07 7.11 16.62
C THR A 283 -0.18 6.03 15.57
N ALA A 284 0.15 6.29 14.30
CA ALA A 284 0.02 5.30 13.23
C ALA A 284 0.89 4.05 13.46
N MET A 285 2.12 4.22 13.94
CA MET A 285 3.02 3.11 14.28
C MET A 285 2.46 2.26 15.43
N ALA A 286 1.94 2.90 16.48
CA ALA A 286 1.29 2.20 17.58
C ALA A 286 0.07 1.40 17.10
N ILE A 287 -0.79 2.01 16.28
CA ILE A 287 -1.93 1.31 15.67
C ILE A 287 -1.47 0.09 14.87
N ARG A 288 -0.47 0.25 13.98
CA ARG A 288 0.06 -0.85 13.15
C ARG A 288 0.54 -2.03 13.99
N ALA A 289 1.26 -1.78 15.08
CA ALA A 289 1.73 -2.84 15.97
C ALA A 289 0.59 -3.50 16.76
N LEU A 290 -0.29 -2.69 17.35
CA LEU A 290 -1.41 -3.15 18.17
C LEU A 290 -2.49 -3.89 17.37
N ALA A 291 -2.67 -3.54 16.09
CA ALA A 291 -3.68 -4.15 15.22
C ALA A 291 -3.51 -5.67 15.10
N LEU A 292 -2.27 -6.17 15.13
CA LEU A 292 -1.99 -7.60 15.09
C LEU A 292 -2.49 -8.35 16.34
N PHE A 293 -2.57 -7.68 17.48
CA PHE A 293 -3.11 -8.25 18.73
C PHE A 293 -4.62 -8.08 18.79
N ALA A 294 -5.13 -6.92 18.39
CA ALA A 294 -6.57 -6.67 18.31
C ALA A 294 -7.27 -7.66 17.36
N ALA A 295 -6.65 -7.98 16.22
CA ALA A 295 -7.14 -9.00 15.28
C ALA A 295 -7.23 -10.42 15.88
N GLU A 296 -6.49 -10.69 16.96
CA GLU A 296 -6.53 -11.95 17.72
C GLU A 296 -7.42 -11.84 18.99
N GLY A 297 -8.20 -10.77 19.12
CA GLY A 297 -9.18 -10.58 20.19
C GLY A 297 -8.68 -9.81 21.41
N ASP A 298 -7.49 -9.19 21.36
CA ASP A 298 -7.01 -8.36 22.46
C ASP A 298 -7.82 -7.06 22.58
N THR A 299 -8.68 -6.99 23.59
CA THR A 299 -9.61 -5.87 23.77
C THR A 299 -8.91 -4.57 24.16
N ALA A 300 -7.82 -4.63 24.95
CA ALA A 300 -7.07 -3.44 25.35
C ALA A 300 -6.39 -2.77 24.15
N ALA A 301 -5.78 -3.57 23.26
CA ALA A 301 -5.26 -3.10 21.98
C ALA A 301 -6.37 -2.52 21.11
N GLY A 302 -7.53 -3.18 21.03
CA GLY A 302 -8.70 -2.70 20.28
C GLY A 302 -9.18 -1.33 20.76
N THR A 303 -9.34 -1.13 22.07
CA THR A 303 -9.73 0.17 22.65
C THR A 303 -8.69 1.25 22.37
N ALA A 304 -7.41 0.93 22.54
CA ALA A 304 -6.33 1.88 22.27
C ALA A 304 -6.32 2.34 20.80
N ILE A 305 -6.54 1.42 19.85
CA ILE A 305 -6.64 1.73 18.41
C ILE A 305 -7.85 2.63 18.12
N ALA A 306 -9.01 2.34 18.70
CA ALA A 306 -10.22 3.14 18.47
C ALA A 306 -10.04 4.61 18.91
N ASN A 307 -9.43 4.81 20.09
CA ASN A 307 -9.11 6.15 20.61
C ASN A 307 -8.08 6.86 19.71
N ALA A 308 -7.05 6.13 19.28
CA ALA A 308 -6.00 6.65 18.41
C ALA A 308 -6.54 7.10 17.03
N ARG A 309 -7.45 6.33 16.44
CA ARG A 309 -8.10 6.68 15.17
C ARG A 309 -8.99 7.91 15.30
N THR A 310 -9.80 7.96 16.36
CA THR A 310 -10.60 9.16 16.69
C THR A 310 -9.72 10.41 16.79
N TRP A 311 -8.55 10.28 17.43
CA TRP A 311 -7.59 11.37 17.51
C TRP A 311 -7.00 11.74 16.14
N LEU A 312 -6.61 10.75 15.33
CA LEU A 312 -6.07 10.95 13.98
C LEU A 312 -7.07 11.65 13.05
N ASP A 313 -8.34 11.25 13.05
CA ASP A 313 -9.40 11.89 12.27
C ASP A 313 -9.49 13.39 12.62
N ALA A 314 -9.42 13.72 13.92
CA ALA A 314 -9.41 15.11 14.38
C ALA A 314 -8.15 15.90 14.01
N GLN A 315 -7.05 15.22 13.60
CA GLN A 315 -5.83 15.87 13.13
C GLN A 315 -5.79 16.10 11.61
N GLN A 316 -6.78 15.63 10.86
CA GLN A 316 -6.78 15.78 9.41
C GLN A 316 -6.99 17.25 9.01
N ASN A 317 -6.12 17.75 8.14
CA ASN A 317 -6.26 19.08 7.56
C ASN A 317 -7.43 19.13 6.58
N THR A 318 -7.92 20.34 6.30
CA THR A 318 -9.01 20.55 5.33
C THR A 318 -8.66 20.13 3.90
N ASP A 319 -7.37 20.07 3.55
CA ASP A 319 -6.90 19.58 2.25
C ASP A 319 -6.89 18.04 2.14
N GLY A 320 -7.13 17.34 3.26
CA GLY A 320 -7.11 15.89 3.41
C GLY A 320 -5.79 15.33 3.94
N SER A 321 -4.75 16.15 4.09
CA SER A 321 -3.44 15.71 4.57
C SER A 321 -3.36 15.55 6.08
N TRP A 322 -2.34 14.83 6.52
CA TRP A 322 -1.79 15.01 7.86
C TRP A 322 -0.47 15.76 7.74
N ARG A 323 -0.42 16.97 8.32
CA ARG A 323 0.75 17.87 8.35
C ARG A 323 1.23 18.35 6.97
N GLY A 324 0.46 18.15 5.90
CA GLY A 324 0.89 18.51 4.54
C GLY A 324 2.10 17.72 4.05
N ASP A 325 2.36 16.55 4.64
CA ASP A 325 3.53 15.72 4.33
C ASP A 325 3.09 14.35 3.78
N PRO A 326 3.66 13.88 2.65
CA PRO A 326 3.26 12.60 2.07
C PRO A 326 3.59 11.38 2.90
N PHE A 327 4.74 11.36 3.57
CA PHE A 327 5.10 10.25 4.45
C PHE A 327 4.14 10.17 5.63
N VAL A 328 3.89 11.31 6.30
CA VAL A 328 2.96 11.37 7.44
C VAL A 328 1.55 10.96 7.01
N THR A 329 1.04 11.56 5.93
CA THR A 329 -0.30 11.27 5.38
C THR A 329 -0.44 9.79 5.04
N ALA A 330 0.52 9.23 4.29
CA ALA A 330 0.47 7.84 3.88
C ALA A 330 0.57 6.86 5.07
N ARG A 331 1.40 7.17 6.08
CA ARG A 331 1.50 6.35 7.29
C ARG A 331 0.20 6.34 8.09
N VAL A 332 -0.47 7.49 8.19
CA VAL A 332 -1.78 7.57 8.84
C VAL A 332 -2.82 6.78 8.06
N VAL A 333 -2.92 6.99 6.75
CA VAL A 333 -3.86 6.26 5.87
C VAL A 333 -3.68 4.75 5.99
N ALA A 334 -2.44 4.26 5.97
CA ALA A 334 -2.14 2.83 6.11
C ALA A 334 -2.45 2.25 7.52
N ALA A 335 -2.67 3.10 8.53
CA ALA A 335 -3.07 2.69 9.88
C ALA A 335 -4.60 2.67 10.09
N LEU A 336 -5.35 3.37 9.22
CA LEU A 336 -6.81 3.26 9.17
C LEU A 336 -7.24 1.87 8.69
N PRO A 337 -8.48 1.44 8.94
CA PRO A 337 -9.01 0.22 8.33
C PRO A 337 -8.82 0.25 6.82
N ALA A 338 -8.39 -0.88 6.24
CA ALA A 338 -8.39 -1.03 4.79
C ALA A 338 -9.83 -0.89 4.26
N ALA A 339 -9.95 -0.29 3.08
CA ALA A 339 -11.21 -0.16 2.37
C ALA A 339 -11.84 -1.55 2.16
N ALA A 340 -13.15 -1.64 2.37
CA ALA A 340 -13.92 -2.85 2.19
C ALA A 340 -15.35 -2.51 1.71
N GLY A 341 -16.01 -3.49 1.10
CA GLY A 341 -17.39 -3.34 0.63
C GLY A 341 -17.52 -2.19 -0.38
N ALA A 342 -18.48 -1.29 -0.16
CA ALA A 342 -18.77 -0.18 -1.07
C ALA A 342 -17.59 0.79 -1.26
N GLN A 343 -16.64 0.85 -0.33
CA GLN A 343 -15.42 1.67 -0.45
C GLN A 343 -14.47 1.20 -1.56
N LEU A 344 -14.63 -0.04 -2.02
CA LEU A 344 -13.86 -0.63 -3.12
C LEU A 344 -14.59 -0.54 -4.48
N THR A 345 -15.77 0.08 -4.51
CA THR A 345 -16.49 0.30 -5.77
C THR A 345 -15.65 1.21 -6.66
N ASP A 346 -15.50 0.78 -7.90
CA ASP A 346 -14.77 1.45 -8.99
C ASP A 346 -15.61 1.17 -10.23
N SER A 347 -16.54 2.10 -10.47
CA SER A 347 -17.67 1.91 -11.39
C SER A 347 -17.25 1.98 -12.87
N ASP A 348 -16.19 2.71 -13.20
CA ASP A 348 -15.65 2.83 -14.57
C ASP A 348 -14.36 2.02 -14.82
N GLN A 349 -13.87 1.33 -13.79
CA GLN A 349 -12.77 0.38 -13.81
C GLN A 349 -11.42 1.03 -14.16
N ASP A 350 -11.21 2.28 -13.77
CA ASP A 350 -9.96 3.01 -14.00
C ASP A 350 -8.95 2.90 -12.85
N GLY A 351 -9.38 2.29 -11.74
CA GLY A 351 -8.58 1.98 -10.57
C GLY A 351 -8.63 3.02 -9.45
N LEU A 352 -9.22 4.20 -9.67
CA LEU A 352 -9.68 5.03 -8.56
C LEU A 352 -11.02 4.50 -8.06
N THR A 353 -11.22 4.52 -6.74
CA THR A 353 -12.52 4.12 -6.19
C THR A 353 -13.48 5.30 -6.24
N ASP A 354 -14.79 5.04 -6.40
CA ASP A 354 -15.83 6.06 -6.50
C ASP A 354 -15.76 7.07 -5.33
N VAL A 355 -15.37 6.59 -4.15
CA VAL A 355 -15.20 7.42 -2.94
C VAL A 355 -13.99 8.35 -3.03
N VAL A 356 -12.90 7.94 -3.69
CA VAL A 356 -11.71 8.78 -3.93
C VAL A 356 -12.01 9.79 -5.03
N GLU A 357 -12.67 9.37 -6.10
CA GLU A 357 -13.10 10.24 -7.19
C GLU A 357 -14.02 11.36 -6.73
N GLN A 358 -14.99 11.05 -5.88
CA GLN A 358 -15.85 12.06 -5.26
C GLN A 358 -15.06 13.12 -4.49
N GLN A 359 -13.96 12.73 -3.82
CA GLN A 359 -13.08 13.68 -3.11
C GLN A 359 -12.21 14.48 -4.08
N LEU A 360 -11.84 13.90 -5.23
CA LEU A 360 -11.10 14.57 -6.30
C LEU A 360 -12.00 15.53 -7.10
N GLY A 361 -13.31 15.29 -7.11
CA GLY A 361 -14.28 15.98 -7.96
C GLY A 361 -14.31 15.46 -9.40
N THR A 362 -13.82 14.23 -9.62
CA THR A 362 -13.88 13.52 -10.90
C THR A 362 -15.20 12.76 -11.06
N GLN A 363 -15.45 12.22 -12.25
CA GLN A 363 -16.71 11.58 -12.59
C GLN A 363 -16.64 10.05 -12.44
N THR A 364 -17.36 9.49 -11.47
CA THR A 364 -17.33 8.05 -11.13
C THR A 364 -17.80 7.07 -12.21
N LEU A 365 -18.22 7.56 -13.38
CA LEU A 365 -18.67 6.73 -14.50
C LEU A 365 -17.81 7.00 -15.76
N VAL A 366 -16.80 7.86 -15.63
CA VAL A 366 -15.95 8.31 -16.71
C VAL A 366 -14.53 8.14 -16.26
N ALA A 367 -13.91 7.11 -16.79
CA ALA A 367 -12.58 6.76 -16.42
C ALA A 367 -11.56 7.85 -16.79
N ASP A 368 -11.15 8.60 -15.79
CA ASP A 368 -10.36 9.80 -15.91
C ASP A 368 -9.16 9.80 -14.95
N ALA A 369 -8.89 8.70 -14.24
CA ALA A 369 -7.75 8.56 -13.32
C ALA A 369 -6.42 8.96 -13.96
N GLN A 370 -6.25 8.70 -15.26
CA GLN A 370 -5.06 9.07 -16.02
C GLN A 370 -4.88 10.59 -16.16
N SER A 371 -5.99 11.35 -16.16
CA SER A 371 -5.99 12.83 -16.20
C SER A 371 -5.53 13.46 -14.88
N GLN A 372 -5.54 12.69 -13.79
CA GLN A 372 -5.08 13.12 -12.47
C GLN A 372 -3.56 13.01 -12.30
N LEU A 373 -2.83 12.58 -13.34
CA LEU A 373 -1.37 12.51 -13.34
C LEU A 373 -0.76 13.79 -13.91
N ASP A 374 0.37 14.21 -13.34
CA ASP A 374 1.20 15.26 -13.96
C ASP A 374 1.68 14.77 -15.34
N PRO A 375 1.26 15.43 -16.45
CA PRO A 375 1.57 15.00 -17.80
C PRO A 375 3.02 15.33 -18.21
N ASN A 376 3.75 16.14 -17.44
CA ASN A 376 5.08 16.63 -17.81
C ASN A 376 6.24 15.86 -17.19
N ALA A 377 5.99 14.79 -16.45
CA ALA A 377 7.06 14.06 -15.79
C ALA A 377 6.91 12.55 -16.00
N ASN A 378 8.02 11.92 -16.37
CA ASN A 378 8.17 10.48 -16.54
C ASN A 378 8.74 9.86 -15.26
N SER A 379 8.43 8.61 -14.96
CA SER A 379 9.14 7.84 -13.92
C SER A 379 10.62 7.73 -14.28
N VAL A 380 11.51 8.21 -13.41
CA VAL A 380 12.98 8.06 -13.55
C VAL A 380 13.65 8.25 -12.19
N PRO A 381 14.83 7.65 -11.94
CA PRO A 381 15.98 7.44 -12.86
C PRO A 381 16.18 5.94 -13.26
N GLY A 382 16.58 5.46 -14.44
CA GLY A 382 16.96 6.02 -15.74
C GLY A 382 16.03 5.60 -16.89
N LEU A 383 15.10 4.64 -16.73
CA LEU A 383 14.17 4.18 -17.78
C LEU A 383 12.79 4.86 -17.67
N THR A 384 12.31 5.43 -18.77
CA THR A 384 11.08 6.19 -18.88
C THR A 384 10.16 5.55 -19.92
N ALA A 385 8.89 5.37 -19.61
CA ALA A 385 7.84 5.05 -20.57
C ALA A 385 6.54 5.77 -20.17
N THR A 386 5.74 6.17 -21.15
CA THR A 386 4.61 7.08 -20.96
C THR A 386 3.31 6.30 -20.85
N SER A 387 2.53 6.56 -19.81
CA SER A 387 1.14 6.08 -19.75
C SER A 387 0.35 6.66 -20.92
N PHE A 388 -0.61 5.90 -21.42
CA PHE A 388 -1.43 6.35 -22.55
C PHE A 388 -2.89 5.95 -22.38
N SER A 389 -3.76 6.76 -22.97
CA SER A 389 -5.16 6.43 -23.23
C SER A 389 -5.44 6.70 -24.69
N VAL A 390 -5.98 5.71 -25.40
CA VAL A 390 -6.29 5.79 -26.83
C VAL A 390 -7.62 5.14 -27.13
N ALA A 391 -8.34 5.70 -28.11
CA ALA A 391 -9.57 5.11 -28.62
C ALA A 391 -9.29 4.09 -29.73
N ALA A 392 -10.09 3.05 -29.78
CA ALA A 392 -10.15 2.06 -30.85
C ALA A 392 -11.61 1.82 -31.25
N ASN A 393 -11.82 1.34 -32.47
CA ASN A 393 -13.14 1.02 -33.00
C ASN A 393 -13.33 -0.49 -33.05
N LEU A 394 -14.52 -0.95 -32.63
CA LEU A 394 -14.91 -2.35 -32.68
C LEU A 394 -14.76 -2.91 -34.10
N ASN A 395 -14.09 -4.07 -34.22
CA ASN A 395 -13.81 -4.79 -35.46
C ASN A 395 -12.96 -4.05 -36.51
N GLU A 396 -12.36 -2.91 -36.18
CA GLU A 396 -11.43 -2.22 -37.07
C GLU A 396 -9.97 -2.59 -36.76
N ALA A 397 -9.08 -2.40 -37.74
CA ALA A 397 -7.65 -2.60 -37.52
C ALA A 397 -7.12 -1.52 -36.58
N PHE A 398 -6.50 -1.92 -35.48
CA PHE A 398 -5.85 -1.05 -34.51
C PHE A 398 -4.35 -1.29 -34.50
N SER A 399 -3.57 -0.21 -34.43
CA SER A 399 -2.12 -0.25 -34.31
C SER A 399 -1.64 0.91 -33.45
N TYR A 400 -0.96 0.60 -32.35
CA TYR A 400 -0.39 1.57 -31.45
C TYR A 400 0.99 1.10 -30.99
N THR A 401 2.01 1.95 -31.10
CA THR A 401 3.36 1.61 -30.66
C THR A 401 3.68 2.36 -29.39
N VAL A 402 3.97 1.61 -28.34
CA VAL A 402 4.48 2.14 -27.08
C VAL A 402 5.94 2.52 -27.26
N SER A 403 6.33 3.69 -26.75
CA SER A 403 7.72 4.13 -26.77
C SER A 403 8.29 4.24 -25.36
N ALA A 404 9.58 3.93 -25.24
CA ALA A 404 10.36 4.13 -24.04
C ALA A 404 11.60 4.96 -24.37
N SER A 405 12.05 5.76 -23.41
CA SER A 405 13.24 6.59 -23.51
C SER A 405 13.98 6.61 -22.18
N GLY A 406 15.19 7.17 -22.14
CA GLY A 406 16.10 6.93 -21.04
C GLY A 406 16.55 5.46 -20.97
N GLY A 407 17.39 5.12 -19.99
CA GLY A 407 17.89 3.75 -19.78
C GLY A 407 18.82 3.31 -20.89
N ASN A 408 19.09 2.00 -20.94
CA ASN A 408 19.95 1.41 -21.96
C ASN A 408 19.12 0.56 -22.95
N GLY A 409 19.03 0.99 -24.21
CA GLY A 409 18.40 0.16 -25.25
C GLY A 409 19.22 -1.11 -25.54
N PRO A 410 18.61 -2.16 -26.14
CA PRO A 410 17.22 -2.25 -26.56
C PRO A 410 16.22 -2.42 -25.40
N PHE A 411 14.97 -2.00 -25.63
CA PHE A 411 13.87 -2.16 -24.67
C PHE A 411 12.98 -3.34 -25.05
N ALA A 412 12.51 -4.08 -24.03
CA ALA A 412 11.54 -5.17 -24.17
C ALA A 412 10.24 -4.81 -23.45
N PHE A 413 9.10 -5.14 -24.07
CA PHE A 413 7.77 -4.82 -23.57
C PHE A 413 6.97 -6.09 -23.26
N ALA A 414 6.23 -6.11 -22.16
CA ALA A 414 5.40 -7.25 -21.80
C ALA A 414 4.14 -6.80 -21.03
N LEU A 415 3.00 -7.46 -21.28
CA LEU A 415 1.79 -7.28 -20.48
C LEU A 415 1.97 -7.97 -19.11
N LEU A 416 1.63 -7.29 -18.02
CA LEU A 416 1.75 -7.82 -16.66
C LEU A 416 0.39 -8.06 -15.99
N ASN A 417 -0.47 -7.04 -15.97
CA ASN A 417 -1.79 -7.11 -15.33
C ASN A 417 -2.87 -6.58 -16.27
N GLY A 418 -4.12 -6.96 -16.00
CA GLY A 418 -5.25 -6.62 -16.86
C GLY A 418 -5.25 -7.40 -18.17
N ALA A 419 -6.08 -6.96 -19.10
CA ALA A 419 -6.19 -7.57 -20.42
C ALA A 419 -6.26 -6.46 -21.47
N LEU A 420 -5.59 -6.69 -22.59
CA LEU A 420 -5.88 -5.95 -23.81
C LEU A 420 -7.32 -6.26 -24.25
N PRO A 421 -7.97 -5.35 -24.99
CA PRO A 421 -9.22 -5.66 -25.67
C PRO A 421 -9.11 -7.00 -26.42
N PRO A 422 -10.10 -7.90 -26.33
CA PRO A 422 -10.09 -9.16 -27.05
C PRO A 422 -9.81 -8.94 -28.53
N GLY A 423 -8.83 -9.67 -29.10
CA GLY A 423 -8.40 -9.48 -30.49
C GLY A 423 -7.21 -8.54 -30.70
N LEU A 424 -6.72 -7.87 -29.64
CA LEU A 424 -5.43 -7.16 -29.64
C LEU A 424 -4.33 -7.97 -28.95
N THR A 425 -3.09 -7.76 -29.39
CA THR A 425 -1.89 -8.39 -28.81
C THR A 425 -0.75 -7.37 -28.69
N MET A 426 0.12 -7.53 -27.69
CA MET A 426 1.35 -6.74 -27.52
C MET A 426 2.56 -7.58 -27.92
N ALA A 427 3.37 -7.07 -28.84
CA ALA A 427 4.65 -7.65 -29.21
C ALA A 427 5.78 -7.11 -28.31
N ALA A 428 6.88 -7.87 -28.21
CA ALA A 428 8.02 -7.53 -27.36
C ALA A 428 8.74 -6.22 -27.73
N ASN A 429 8.48 -5.67 -28.92
CA ASN A 429 8.98 -4.38 -29.39
C ASN A 429 8.06 -3.20 -29.03
N GLY A 430 6.98 -3.43 -28.27
CA GLY A 430 6.03 -2.40 -27.84
C GLY A 430 4.87 -2.15 -28.81
N LEU A 431 4.78 -2.90 -29.93
CA LEU A 431 3.65 -2.79 -30.85
C LEU A 431 2.41 -3.51 -30.29
N ILE A 432 1.34 -2.77 -30.07
CA ILE A 432 0.00 -3.27 -29.81
C ILE A 432 -0.78 -3.26 -31.13
N SER A 433 -1.25 -4.42 -31.58
CA SER A 433 -1.98 -4.52 -32.84
C SER A 433 -3.01 -5.65 -32.88
N GLY A 434 -3.96 -5.53 -33.80
CA GLY A 434 -5.03 -6.50 -34.03
C GLY A 434 -6.35 -5.81 -34.39
N SER A 435 -7.47 -6.50 -34.18
CA SER A 435 -8.81 -5.93 -34.31
C SER A 435 -9.62 -6.26 -33.07
N PRO A 436 -10.07 -5.26 -32.29
CA PRO A 436 -10.77 -5.52 -31.05
C PRO A 436 -12.16 -6.10 -31.36
N SER A 437 -12.56 -7.16 -30.67
CA SER A 437 -13.81 -7.89 -30.90
C SER A 437 -14.88 -7.67 -29.84
N ALA A 438 -14.61 -6.83 -28.84
CA ALA A 438 -15.56 -6.44 -27.80
C ALA A 438 -15.37 -4.97 -27.46
N SER A 439 -16.49 -4.25 -27.32
CA SER A 439 -16.51 -2.86 -26.86
C SER A 439 -16.32 -2.80 -25.35
N GLY A 440 -15.73 -1.71 -24.87
CA GLY A 440 -15.45 -1.52 -23.46
C GLY A 440 -14.18 -0.74 -23.21
N SER A 441 -13.98 -0.44 -21.93
CA SER A 441 -12.78 0.19 -21.39
C SER A 441 -11.81 -0.90 -20.92
N TYR A 442 -10.61 -0.92 -21.46
CA TYR A 442 -9.58 -1.90 -21.12
C TYR A 442 -8.34 -1.20 -20.58
N ALA A 443 -8.19 -1.18 -19.26
CA ALA A 443 -6.98 -0.75 -18.57
C ALA A 443 -6.08 -1.97 -18.30
N PHE A 444 -4.78 -1.81 -18.53
CA PHE A 444 -3.80 -2.86 -18.33
C PHE A 444 -2.43 -2.26 -17.98
N ASP A 445 -1.64 -3.05 -17.27
CA ASP A 445 -0.27 -2.71 -16.94
C ASP A 445 0.67 -3.40 -17.92
N TYR A 446 1.64 -2.65 -18.46
CA TYR A 446 2.74 -3.23 -19.22
C TYR A 446 4.09 -2.86 -18.58
N GLU A 447 5.02 -3.82 -18.59
CA GLU A 447 6.40 -3.64 -18.21
C GLU A 447 7.22 -3.22 -19.42
N VAL A 448 8.11 -2.25 -19.25
CA VAL A 448 9.24 -2.01 -20.13
C VAL A 448 10.51 -2.38 -19.38
N THR A 449 11.33 -3.24 -19.96
CA THR A 449 12.64 -3.64 -19.43
C THR A 449 13.74 -3.10 -20.35
N ASP A 450 14.75 -2.46 -19.79
CA ASP A 450 15.95 -2.04 -20.53
C ASP A 450 17.04 -3.12 -20.53
N ALA A 451 18.10 -2.92 -21.33
CA ALA A 451 19.22 -3.83 -21.43
C ALA A 451 20.03 -3.97 -20.11
N ALA A 452 19.88 -3.02 -19.18
CA ALA A 452 20.45 -3.07 -17.84
C ALA A 452 19.51 -3.71 -16.80
N SER A 453 18.40 -4.31 -17.25
CA SER A 453 17.35 -4.92 -16.40
C SER A 453 16.61 -3.93 -15.49
N THR A 454 16.68 -2.63 -15.78
CA THR A 454 15.80 -1.61 -15.21
C THR A 454 14.39 -1.84 -15.76
N LYS A 455 13.37 -1.75 -14.91
CA LYS A 455 11.99 -2.11 -15.26
C LYS A 455 11.03 -0.99 -14.94
N THR A 456 10.28 -0.47 -15.90
CA THR A 456 9.19 0.47 -15.62
C THR A 456 7.83 -0.17 -15.88
N LEU A 457 6.92 -0.13 -14.90
CA LEU A 457 5.50 -0.45 -15.10
C LEU A 457 4.78 0.82 -15.51
N VAL A 458 3.94 0.70 -16.52
CA VAL A 458 3.16 1.79 -17.04
C VAL A 458 1.76 1.30 -17.33
N ILE A 459 0.76 2.14 -17.08
CA ILE A 459 -0.63 1.84 -17.43
C ILE A 459 -0.90 2.27 -18.86
N GLY A 460 -1.43 1.33 -19.65
CA GLY A 460 -2.07 1.59 -20.92
C GLY A 460 -3.57 1.46 -20.78
N ARG A 461 -4.31 2.30 -21.48
CA ARG A 461 -5.76 2.21 -21.61
C ARG A 461 -6.16 2.25 -23.07
N ILE A 462 -7.05 1.33 -23.44
CA ILE A 462 -7.68 1.32 -24.76
C ILE A 462 -9.20 1.30 -24.57
N ASP A 463 -9.85 2.34 -25.07
CA ASP A 463 -11.31 2.47 -25.09
C ASP A 463 -11.84 2.02 -26.43
N VAL A 464 -12.54 0.88 -26.47
CA VAL A 464 -13.15 0.34 -27.69
C VAL A 464 -14.59 0.80 -27.77
N ALA A 465 -14.87 1.71 -28.70
CA ALA A 465 -16.21 2.14 -29.03
C ALA A 465 -16.78 1.30 -30.18
N GLU A 466 -18.10 1.11 -30.21
CA GLU A 466 -18.74 0.64 -31.44
C GLU A 466 -18.62 1.71 -32.52
N VAL A 467 -18.38 1.28 -33.76
CA VAL A 467 -18.46 2.20 -34.91
C VAL A 467 -19.92 2.65 -35.00
N SER A 468 -20.20 3.89 -34.59
CA SER A 468 -21.45 4.52 -34.97
C SER A 468 -21.41 4.70 -36.47
N LEU A 469 -22.08 3.82 -37.21
CA LEU A 469 -22.50 4.20 -38.56
C LEU A 469 -23.26 5.53 -38.40
N PRO A 470 -23.06 6.52 -39.29
CA PRO A 470 -24.02 7.61 -39.39
C PRO A 470 -25.38 6.93 -39.40
N SER A 471 -26.28 7.29 -38.47
CA SER A 471 -27.67 6.87 -38.63
C SER A 471 -28.00 7.27 -40.05
N ASP A 472 -28.35 6.29 -40.89
CA ASP A 472 -28.95 6.59 -42.17
C ASP A 472 -30.11 7.47 -41.78
N GLY A 473 -29.94 8.78 -42.00
CA GLY A 473 -30.77 9.76 -41.32
C GLY A 473 -32.19 9.35 -41.60
N ASP A 474 -33.02 9.31 -40.57
CA ASP A 474 -34.44 9.52 -40.78
C ASP A 474 -34.55 10.86 -41.51
N VAL A 475 -34.40 10.82 -42.84
CA VAL A 475 -34.76 11.90 -43.73
C VAL A 475 -36.24 12.06 -43.43
N PRO A 476 -36.66 13.17 -42.81
CA PRO A 476 -38.06 13.36 -42.49
C PRO A 476 -38.81 13.16 -43.79
N LEU A 477 -39.73 12.19 -43.83
CA LEU A 477 -40.55 11.96 -45.00
C LEU A 477 -41.14 13.32 -45.41
N PRO A 478 -40.88 13.80 -46.64
CA PRO A 478 -41.39 15.10 -47.05
C PRO A 478 -42.91 15.09 -46.89
N ALA A 479 -43.50 16.23 -46.52
CA ALA A 479 -44.90 16.31 -46.08
C ALA A 479 -45.91 15.63 -47.03
N TRP A 480 -45.59 15.51 -48.33
CA TRP A 480 -46.40 14.79 -49.31
C TRP A 480 -46.46 13.25 -49.09
N ALA A 481 -45.40 12.63 -48.54
CA ALA A 481 -45.34 11.19 -48.27
C ALA A 481 -46.16 10.80 -47.02
N LEU A 482 -46.25 11.69 -46.02
CA LEU A 482 -47.15 11.53 -44.86
C LEU A 482 -48.63 11.67 -45.26
N VAL A 483 -48.94 12.53 -46.24
CA VAL A 483 -50.30 12.66 -46.81
C VAL A 483 -50.69 11.43 -47.63
N ALA A 484 -49.75 10.79 -48.34
CA ALA A 484 -50.00 9.55 -49.08
C ALA A 484 -50.29 8.36 -48.16
N LEU A 485 -49.57 8.24 -47.02
CA LEU A 485 -49.81 7.21 -46.02
C LEU A 485 -51.11 7.44 -45.22
N GLY A 486 -51.45 8.70 -44.92
CA GLY A 486 -52.74 9.07 -44.31
C GLY A 486 -53.95 8.85 -45.24
N ALA A 487 -53.80 9.12 -46.54
CA ALA A 487 -54.87 8.90 -47.52
C ALA A 487 -55.09 7.41 -47.85
N GLY A 488 -54.04 6.58 -47.79
CA GLY A 488 -54.15 5.13 -47.97
C GLY A 488 -54.95 4.42 -46.87
N LEU A 489 -54.76 4.83 -45.61
CA LEU A 489 -55.48 4.26 -44.45
C LEU A 489 -56.95 4.68 -44.38
N LEU A 490 -57.31 5.89 -44.82
CA LEU A 490 -58.71 6.34 -44.92
C LEU A 490 -59.44 5.77 -46.15
N GLY A 491 -58.72 5.42 -47.22
CA GLY A 491 -59.28 4.77 -48.41
C GLY A 491 -59.63 3.29 -48.21
N ALA A 492 -58.89 2.57 -47.37
CA ALA A 492 -59.14 1.16 -47.07
C ALA A 492 -60.32 0.94 -46.11
N MET A 493 -60.60 1.89 -45.21
CA MET A 493 -61.75 1.80 -44.29
C MET A 493 -63.10 2.21 -44.91
N ARG A 494 -63.11 2.90 -46.07
CA ARG A 494 -64.35 3.31 -46.76
C ARG A 494 -64.88 2.34 -47.82
N ARG A 495 -64.16 1.23 -48.13
CA ARG A 495 -64.61 0.24 -49.13
C ARG A 495 -65.26 -1.02 -48.53
N HIS A 496 -65.48 -1.08 -47.22
CA HIS A 496 -66.11 -2.23 -46.56
C HIS A 496 -67.49 -1.95 -45.95
N SER A 497 -68.21 -0.96 -46.44
CA SER A 497 -69.63 -0.80 -46.15
C SER A 497 -70.36 -0.29 -47.41
N TRP A 498 -71.37 -1.06 -47.82
CA TRP A 498 -72.33 -0.83 -48.93
C TRP A 498 -72.05 -1.47 -50.30
N ARG A 499 -72.45 -2.75 -50.43
CA ARG A 499 -73.47 -3.14 -51.42
C ARG A 499 -74.57 -3.92 -50.70
N ALA A 500 -75.81 -3.56 -51.01
CA ALA A 500 -77.03 -3.95 -50.34
C ALA A 500 -77.89 -4.88 -51.22
N SER A 501 -78.79 -5.60 -50.55
CA SER A 501 -80.16 -5.96 -50.97
C SER A 501 -80.40 -6.91 -52.15
N ALA A 502 -81.03 -8.06 -51.85
CA ALA A 502 -82.32 -8.52 -52.41
C ALA A 502 -82.85 -9.69 -51.56
#